data_AF-A0A8R7PL51-F1
#
_entry.id   AF-A0A8R7PL51-F1
#
_cell.length_a   1.000
_cell.length_b   1.000
_cell.length_c   1.000
_cell.angle_alpha   90.00
_cell.angle_beta   90.00
_cell.angle_gamma   90.00
#
_symmetry.space_group_name_H-M   'P 1'
#
loop_
_entity.id
_entity.type
_entity.pdbx_description
1 polymer ?
#
loop_
_entity_poly.entity_id
_entity_poly.type
_entity_poly.pdbx_seq_one_letter_code
_entity_poly.pdbx_strand_id
1 'polypeptide(L)'
;MDEAVIREIRASSRLFFEPEATKSIVTASKPEADQAAFGGATALAIDSADPYGDFRRSMEEMVLSRGGGRGEDDWGWLEEMLGWYLRANGKKTHGLIVGAFVDLLVGLSA
;
A
#
# COMPACT_ATOMS: atom_id res chain seq x y z
N MET A 1 14.42 8.74 49.83
CA MET A 1 13.01 8.36 49.71
C MET A 1 12.28 9.59 49.22
N ASP A 2 11.88 9.51 47.96
CA ASP A 2 10.63 9.98 47.33
C ASP A 2 9.83 11.06 48.09
N GLU A 3 9.32 12.13 47.47
CA GLU A 3 8.35 12.11 46.37
C GLU A 3 8.30 13.46 45.64
N ALA A 4 7.93 13.41 44.36
CA ALA A 4 7.67 14.55 43.50
C ALA A 4 6.28 15.17 43.74
N VAL A 5 6.16 16.50 43.66
CA VAL A 5 4.87 17.18 43.44
C VAL A 5 5.05 18.20 42.33
N ILE A 6 4.47 17.88 41.17
CA ILE A 6 4.40 18.71 39.98
C ILE A 6 3.44 19.88 40.26
N ARG A 7 3.91 21.12 40.15
CA ARG A 7 3.06 22.31 40.09
C ARG A 7 3.15 22.95 38.71
N GLU A 8 2.10 22.67 37.95
CA GLU A 8 1.56 23.36 36.79
C GLU A 8 1.86 24.87 36.75
N ILE A 9 2.62 25.31 35.75
CA ILE A 9 2.69 26.72 35.35
C ILE A 9 2.08 26.88 33.98
N ARG A 10 0.81 27.28 34.03
CA ARG A 10 0.03 27.97 33.00
C ARG A 10 0.80 29.18 32.44
N ALA A 11 1.10 29.15 31.15
CA ALA A 11 0.98 30.31 30.26
C ALA A 11 1.42 29.93 28.83
N SER A 12 0.48 29.87 27.90
CA SER A 12 0.71 30.32 26.52
C SER A 12 -0.62 30.72 25.92
N SER A 13 -0.84 32.02 25.92
CA SER A 13 -1.91 32.68 25.21
C SER A 13 -1.74 32.52 23.70
N ARG A 14 -2.87 32.42 23.01
CA ARG A 14 -3.10 32.64 21.57
C ARG A 14 -2.97 31.43 20.65
N LEU A 15 -4.04 30.65 20.61
CA LEU A 15 -4.70 30.35 19.33
C LEU A 15 -6.22 30.42 19.56
N PHE A 16 -6.78 31.62 19.40
CA PHE A 16 -8.22 31.74 19.19
C PHE A 16 -8.47 31.43 17.72
N PHE A 17 -9.16 30.33 17.46
CA PHE A 17 -9.70 30.00 16.15
C PHE A 17 -11.20 30.28 16.22
N GLU A 18 -11.66 31.30 15.49
CA GLU A 18 -13.08 31.58 15.29
C GLU A 18 -13.59 30.77 14.09
N PRO A 19 -14.54 29.84 14.26
CA PRO A 19 -15.15 29.15 13.14
C PRO A 19 -16.30 30.01 12.58
N GLU A 20 -16.02 30.96 11.71
CA GLU A 20 -17.06 31.53 10.85
C GLU A 20 -17.23 30.67 9.58
N ALA A 21 -18.47 30.22 9.43
CA ALA A 21 -18.92 29.40 8.32
C ALA A 21 -18.73 30.10 6.97
N THR A 22 -17.99 29.48 6.06
CA THR A 22 -18.12 29.76 4.62
C THR A 22 -18.15 28.44 3.84
N LYS A 23 -19.28 28.21 3.17
CA LYS A 23 -19.45 27.19 2.14
C LYS A 23 -18.56 27.57 0.95
N SER A 24 -17.71 26.67 0.48
CA SER A 24 -17.20 26.77 -0.89
C SER A 24 -17.05 25.38 -1.51
N ILE A 25 -17.82 25.17 -2.57
CA ILE A 25 -17.73 24.05 -3.50
C ILE A 25 -16.45 24.26 -4.31
N VAL A 26 -15.50 23.34 -4.17
CA VAL A 26 -14.53 23.06 -5.23
C VAL A 26 -14.60 21.57 -5.51
N THR A 27 -15.48 21.21 -6.44
CA THR A 27 -15.33 20.01 -7.25
C THR A 27 -14.08 20.19 -8.12
N ALA A 28 -12.94 19.72 -7.61
CA ALA A 28 -11.79 19.38 -8.44
C ALA A 28 -11.97 17.92 -8.89
N SER A 29 -12.70 17.74 -9.98
CA SER A 29 -12.84 16.44 -10.63
C SER A 29 -11.58 16.17 -11.48
N LYS A 30 -10.69 15.26 -11.05
CA LYS A 30 -10.09 14.24 -11.93
C LYS A 30 -9.44 13.11 -11.09
N PRO A 31 -9.61 11.83 -11.49
CA PRO A 31 -9.47 10.71 -10.58
C PRO A 31 -8.03 10.24 -10.54
N GLU A 32 -7.44 10.25 -9.36
CA GLU A 32 -6.48 9.22 -9.01
C GLU A 32 -7.22 8.34 -8.04
N ALA A 33 -8.01 7.43 -8.62
CA ALA A 33 -8.46 6.26 -7.90
C ALA A 33 -7.25 5.73 -7.16
N ASP A 34 -7.36 5.59 -5.84
CA ASP A 34 -6.77 4.49 -5.07
C ASP A 34 -5.84 3.62 -5.92
N GLN A 35 -4.61 4.10 -6.19
CA GLN A 35 -3.50 3.18 -6.34
C GLN A 35 -3.23 2.70 -4.92
N ALA A 36 -4.20 1.96 -4.37
CA ALA A 36 -4.32 1.66 -2.96
C ALA A 36 -3.03 0.99 -2.55
N ALA A 37 -2.11 1.70 -1.89
CA ALA A 37 -0.77 1.19 -1.71
C ALA A 37 -0.82 -0.13 -0.96
N PHE A 38 -0.33 -1.21 -1.56
CA PHE A 38 -0.30 -2.51 -0.89
C PHE A 38 0.91 -2.57 0.01
N GLY A 39 0.71 -2.55 1.33
CA GLY A 39 1.82 -2.58 2.29
C GLY A 39 2.83 -1.42 2.13
N GLY A 40 2.38 -0.28 1.58
CA GLY A 40 3.24 0.87 1.26
C GLY A 40 3.84 0.87 -0.16
N ALA A 41 3.58 -0.16 -0.97
CA ALA A 41 4.01 -0.22 -2.36
C ALA A 41 3.14 0.67 -3.27
N THR A 42 3.77 1.36 -4.22
CA THR A 42 3.09 2.22 -5.21
C THR A 42 3.20 1.61 -6.60
N ALA A 43 2.09 1.61 -7.34
CA ALA A 43 2.04 1.05 -8.69
C ALA A 43 2.52 2.09 -9.72
N LEU A 44 3.80 2.04 -10.09
CA LEU A 44 4.29 2.89 -11.17
C LEU A 44 4.03 2.24 -12.53
N ALA A 45 3.42 2.99 -13.45
CA ALA A 45 3.34 2.58 -14.85
C ALA A 45 4.75 2.64 -15.47
N ILE A 46 5.41 1.50 -15.61
CA ILE A 46 6.69 1.36 -16.29
C ILE A 46 6.45 0.64 -17.61
N ASP A 47 6.91 1.22 -18.71
CA ASP A 47 6.96 0.53 -20.00
C ASP A 47 8.21 -0.36 -20.02
N SER A 48 8.07 -1.60 -19.55
CA SER A 48 9.16 -2.56 -19.44
C SER A 48 9.32 -3.39 -20.71
N ALA A 49 10.57 -3.74 -21.03
CA ALA A 49 10.92 -4.70 -22.08
C ALA A 49 10.60 -6.15 -21.70
N ASP A 50 10.51 -6.47 -20.40
CA ASP A 50 10.09 -7.78 -19.87
C ASP A 50 9.06 -7.61 -18.74
N PRO A 51 7.80 -7.26 -19.08
CA PRO A 51 6.79 -7.01 -18.06
C PRO A 51 6.50 -8.25 -17.20
N TYR A 52 6.62 -9.45 -17.77
CA TYR A 52 6.40 -10.70 -17.04
C TYR A 52 7.45 -10.91 -15.96
N GLY A 53 8.74 -10.85 -16.34
CA GLY A 53 9.86 -11.03 -15.41
C GLY A 53 9.88 -9.98 -14.31
N ASP A 54 9.52 -8.74 -14.64
CA ASP A 54 9.46 -7.66 -13.66
C ASP A 54 8.33 -7.84 -12.64
N PHE A 55 7.13 -8.26 -13.08
CA PHE A 55 6.05 -8.61 -12.13
C PHE A 55 6.48 -9.74 -11.20
N ARG A 56 7.08 -10.79 -11.75
CA ARG A 56 7.54 -11.93 -10.96
C ARG A 56 8.57 -11.51 -9.90
N ARG A 57 9.62 -10.79 -10.31
CA ARG A 57 10.65 -10.31 -9.38
C ARG A 57 10.06 -9.41 -8.29
N SER A 58 9.16 -8.50 -8.66
CA SER A 58 8.54 -7.60 -7.68
C SER A 58 7.68 -8.35 -6.66
N MET A 59 6.97 -9.41 -7.07
CA MET A 59 6.20 -10.23 -6.12
C MET A 59 7.13 -11.08 -5.23
N GLU A 60 8.22 -11.63 -5.77
CA GLU A 60 9.24 -12.35 -4.99
C GLU A 60 9.82 -11.46 -3.88
N GLU A 61 10.17 -10.21 -4.19
CA GLU A 61 10.67 -9.25 -3.21
C GLU A 61 9.66 -8.92 -2.10
N MET A 62 8.37 -8.81 -2.44
CA MET A 62 7.30 -8.59 -1.45
C MET A 62 7.17 -9.79 -0.50
N VAL A 63 7.20 -11.01 -1.03
CA VAL A 63 7.13 -12.24 -0.22
C VAL A 63 8.37 -12.37 0.69
N LEU A 64 9.55 -12.09 0.17
CA LEU A 64 10.81 -12.12 0.93
C LEU A 64 10.80 -11.12 2.09
N SER A 65 10.29 -9.91 1.86
CA SER A 65 10.19 -8.87 2.89
C SER A 65 9.31 -9.28 4.08
N ARG A 66 8.41 -10.26 3.88
CA ARG A 66 7.51 -10.79 4.90
C ARG A 66 8.03 -12.05 5.59
N GLY A 67 9.20 -12.56 5.19
CA GLY A 67 9.79 -13.78 5.75
C GLY A 67 9.57 -15.05 4.93
N GLY A 68 9.16 -14.94 3.66
CA GLY A 68 9.27 -16.04 2.69
C GLY A 68 8.08 -16.99 2.59
N GLY A 69 6.87 -16.58 2.97
CA GLY A 69 5.63 -17.24 2.51
C GLY A 69 5.35 -18.63 3.09
N ARG A 70 5.68 -18.91 4.37
CA ARG A 70 5.64 -20.27 4.96
C ARG A 70 4.47 -20.55 5.91
N GLY A 71 3.48 -19.66 6.05
CA GLY A 71 2.31 -19.87 6.92
C GLY A 71 1.01 -20.13 6.16
N GLU A 72 0.07 -20.91 6.73
CA GLU A 72 -1.31 -21.01 6.21
C GLU A 72 -2.02 -19.64 6.20
N ASP A 73 -1.62 -18.73 7.10
CA ASP A 73 -2.08 -17.34 7.14
C ASP A 73 -1.50 -16.45 5.99
N ASP A 74 -0.61 -16.98 5.13
CA ASP A 74 -0.04 -16.22 4.00
C ASP A 74 -0.96 -16.18 2.78
N TRP A 75 -1.87 -17.15 2.60
CA TRP A 75 -2.67 -17.22 1.38
C TRP A 75 -3.56 -16.00 1.17
N GLY A 76 -4.26 -15.55 2.21
CA GLY A 76 -5.11 -14.35 2.13
C GLY A 76 -4.32 -13.10 1.76
N TRP A 77 -3.07 -12.98 2.23
CA TRP A 77 -2.21 -11.86 1.85
C TRP A 77 -1.68 -11.97 0.43
N LEU A 78 -1.35 -13.19 -0.03
CA LEU A 78 -0.97 -13.42 -1.43
C LEU A 78 -2.13 -13.07 -2.38
N GLU A 79 -3.36 -13.41 -2.02
CA GLU A 79 -4.57 -13.01 -2.75
C GLU A 79 -4.76 -11.49 -2.75
N GLU A 80 -4.56 -10.82 -1.61
CA GLU A 80 -4.63 -9.35 -1.53
C GLU A 80 -3.55 -8.68 -2.39
N MET A 81 -2.32 -9.21 -2.38
CA MET A 81 -1.22 -8.75 -3.22
C MET A 81 -1.59 -8.89 -4.71
N LEU A 82 -2.09 -10.06 -5.12
CA LEU A 82 -2.53 -10.29 -6.50
C LEU A 82 -3.67 -9.34 -6.87
N GLY A 83 -4.67 -9.20 -6.00
CA GLY A 83 -5.81 -8.30 -6.20
C GLY A 83 -5.37 -6.86 -6.39
N TRP A 84 -4.35 -6.42 -5.66
CA TRP A 84 -3.73 -5.11 -5.85
C TRP A 84 -3.12 -4.94 -7.24
N TYR A 85 -2.26 -5.88 -7.69
CA TYR A 85 -1.68 -5.81 -9.03
C TYR A 85 -2.74 -5.76 -10.13
N LEU A 86 -3.82 -6.54 -10.01
CA LEU A 86 -4.91 -6.56 -10.99
C LEU A 86 -5.70 -5.25 -11.00
N ARG A 87 -5.94 -4.63 -9.85
CA ARG A 87 -6.66 -3.35 -9.74
C ARG A 87 -5.80 -2.18 -10.23
N ALA A 88 -4.50 -2.21 -9.93
CA ALA A 88 -3.56 -1.17 -10.31
C ALA A 88 -3.21 -1.18 -11.81
N ASN A 89 -3.46 -2.29 -12.51
CA ASN A 89 -3.07 -2.46 -13.90
C ASN A 89 -4.27 -2.69 -14.85
N GLY A 90 -4.14 -2.24 -16.10
CA GLY A 90 -5.18 -2.43 -17.11
C GLY A 90 -5.35 -3.90 -17.53
N LYS A 91 -6.56 -4.29 -17.94
CA LYS A 91 -6.93 -5.68 -18.28
C LYS A 91 -5.99 -6.40 -19.25
N LYS A 92 -5.31 -5.65 -20.14
CA LYS A 92 -4.33 -6.20 -21.10
C LYS A 92 -3.11 -6.84 -20.43
N THR A 93 -2.74 -6.45 -19.21
CA THR A 93 -1.58 -7.00 -18.49
C THR A 93 -1.96 -8.11 -17.52
N HIS A 94 -3.24 -8.34 -17.24
CA HIS A 94 -3.71 -9.30 -16.24
C HIS A 94 -3.20 -10.72 -16.51
N GLY A 95 -3.12 -11.13 -17.77
CA GLY A 95 -2.56 -12.45 -18.12
C GLY A 95 -1.09 -12.61 -17.71
N LEU A 96 -0.28 -11.56 -17.84
CA LEU A 96 1.12 -11.58 -17.41
C LEU A 96 1.24 -11.60 -15.89
N ILE A 97 0.42 -10.80 -15.19
CA ILE A 97 0.37 -10.73 -13.73
C ILE A 97 -0.01 -12.10 -13.14
N VAL A 98 -1.09 -12.71 -13.63
CA VAL A 98 -1.54 -14.02 -13.16
C VAL A 98 -0.50 -15.10 -13.47
N GLY A 99 0.09 -15.07 -14.66
CA GLY A 99 1.16 -16.01 -15.02
C GLY A 99 2.38 -15.90 -14.11
N ALA A 100 2.83 -14.68 -13.80
CA ALA A 100 3.94 -14.44 -12.89
C ALA A 100 3.63 -14.90 -11.46
N PHE A 101 2.38 -14.68 -11.01
CA PHE A 101 1.92 -15.10 -9.70
C PHE A 101 1.85 -16.63 -9.57
N VAL A 102 1.37 -17.35 -10.58
CA VAL A 102 1.35 -18.83 -10.57
C VAL A 102 2.76 -19.40 -10.49
N ASP A 103 3.69 -18.85 -11.27
CA ASP A 103 5.09 -19.26 -11.24
C ASP A 103 5.76 -18.99 -9.88
N LEU A 104 5.43 -17.87 -9.24
CA LEU A 104 5.83 -17.59 -7.87
C LEU A 104 5.32 -18.66 -6.90
N LEU A 105 4.04 -19.02 -6.96
CA LEU A 105 3.46 -20.05 -6.08
C LEU A 105 4.12 -21.42 -6.28
N VAL A 106 4.42 -21.79 -7.52
CA VAL A 106 5.17 -23.01 -7.84
C VAL A 106 6.57 -22.94 -7.21
N GLY A 107 7.24 -21.79 -7.29
CA GLY A 107 8.56 -21.56 -6.68
C GLY A 107 8.55 -21.61 -5.15
N LEU A 108 7.48 -21.15 -4.50
CA LEU A 108 7.32 -21.22 -3.03
C LEU A 108 7.00 -22.64 -2.52
N SER A 109 6.48 -23.51 -3.40
CA SER A 109 6.11 -24.89 -3.11
C SER A 109 7.27 -25.89 -3.29
N ALA A 110 8.37 -25.45 -3.93
CA ALA A 110 9.56 -26.27 -4.20
C ALA A 110 10.54 -26.31 -3.00
#